data_AF-A0A1I6JEA1-F1
#
_entry.id   AF-A0A1I6JEA1-F1
#
_cell.length_a   1.000
_cell.length_b   1.000
_cell.length_c   1.000
_cell.angle_alpha   90.00
_cell.angle_beta   90.00
_cell.angle_gamma   90.00
#
_symmetry.space_group_name_H-M   'P 1'
#
loop_
_entity.id
_entity.type
_entity.pdbx_description
1 polymer ?
#
loop_
_entity_poly.entity_id
_entity_poly.type
_entity_poly.pdbx_seq_one_letter_code
_entity_poly.pdbx_strand_id
1 'polypeptide(L)'
;MASCFKTASVMSYYAVFTDDFVERFCENKERPELKCDGKCALSQMLSQKADNEKTPINLDLLKNEIVLFIGSLTTYQFVQQPRKVVHNVLYRVLYDFHFFERIKHPPKI
;
A
#
# COMPACT_ATOMS: atom_id res chain seq x y z
N MET A 1 11.57 -28.45 2.16
CA MET A 1 10.63 -27.31 2.15
C MET A 1 10.60 -26.54 0.83
N ALA A 2 11.70 -26.45 0.06
CA ALA A 2 11.73 -25.76 -1.25
C ALA A 2 10.76 -26.33 -2.32
N SER A 3 10.35 -27.60 -2.20
CA SER A 3 9.44 -28.26 -3.16
C SER A 3 8.00 -27.69 -3.14
N CYS A 4 7.45 -27.35 -1.95
CA CYS A 4 6.05 -26.95 -1.81
C CYS A 4 5.76 -25.52 -2.33
N PHE A 5 6.73 -24.61 -2.17
CA PHE A 5 6.58 -23.24 -2.68
C PHE A 5 6.63 -23.20 -4.22
N LYS A 6 7.48 -24.02 -4.84
CA LYS A 6 7.56 -24.14 -6.30
C LYS A 6 6.25 -24.64 -6.90
N THR A 7 5.67 -25.70 -6.33
CA THR A 7 4.37 -26.22 -6.80
C THR A 7 3.25 -25.22 -6.59
N ALA A 8 3.20 -24.53 -5.44
CA ALA A 8 2.23 -23.47 -5.17
C ALA A 8 2.36 -22.30 -6.16
N SER A 9 3.58 -21.91 -6.50
CA SER A 9 3.85 -20.83 -7.46
C SER A 9 3.42 -21.20 -8.87
N VAL A 10 3.74 -22.41 -9.33
CA VAL A 10 3.30 -22.93 -10.65
C VAL A 10 1.78 -22.98 -10.74
N MET A 11 1.11 -23.53 -9.72
CA MET A 11 -0.36 -23.60 -9.67
C MET A 11 -1.00 -22.21 -9.66
N SER A 12 -0.43 -21.28 -8.89
CA SER A 12 -0.94 -19.90 -8.83
C SER A 12 -0.77 -19.19 -10.17
N TYR A 13 0.39 -19.36 -10.81
CA TYR A 13 0.64 -18.77 -12.12
C TYR A 13 -0.32 -19.32 -13.18
N TYR A 14 -0.53 -20.64 -13.23
CA TYR A 14 -1.51 -21.26 -14.11
C TYR A 14 -2.93 -20.74 -13.84
N ALA A 15 -3.33 -20.61 -12.58
CA ALA A 15 -4.69 -20.17 -12.22
C ALA A 15 -4.97 -18.69 -12.52
N VAL A 16 -3.96 -17.82 -12.38
CA VAL A 16 -4.11 -16.37 -12.59
C VAL A 16 -3.85 -15.97 -14.04
N PHE A 17 -2.93 -16.66 -14.73
CA PHE A 17 -2.46 -16.31 -16.06
C PHE A 17 -2.60 -17.49 -17.04
N THR A 18 -3.81 -18.07 -17.12
CA THR A 18 -4.08 -19.25 -17.97
C THR A 18 -3.72 -19.02 -19.43
N ASP A 19 -4.07 -17.88 -20.01
CA ASP A 19 -3.92 -17.64 -21.45
C ASP A 19 -2.44 -17.54 -21.84
N ASP A 20 -1.66 -16.75 -21.08
CA ASP A 20 -0.20 -16.66 -21.25
C ASP A 20 0.47 -18.02 -20.98
N PHE A 21 -0.03 -18.79 -20.00
CA PHE A 21 0.49 -20.13 -19.73
C PHE A 21 0.29 -21.07 -20.93
N VAL A 22 -0.91 -21.08 -21.52
CA VAL A 22 -1.23 -21.89 -22.71
C VAL A 22 -0.39 -21.43 -23.89
N GLU A 23 -0.28 -20.12 -24.11
CA GLU A 23 0.52 -19.55 -25.18
C GLU A 23 2.01 -19.87 -25.04
N ARG A 24 2.55 -19.96 -23.83
CA ARG A 24 3.98 -20.25 -23.65
C ARG A 24 4.30 -21.73 -23.65
N PHE A 25 3.45 -22.56 -23.06
CA PHE A 25 3.80 -23.93 -22.69
C PHE A 25 3.02 -25.02 -23.42
N CYS A 26 1.95 -24.69 -24.15
CA CYS A 26 1.23 -25.71 -24.91
C CYS A 26 1.99 -26.07 -26.20
N GLU A 27 2.19 -27.37 -26.43
CA GLU A 27 2.81 -27.93 -27.63
C GLU A 27 1.83 -27.98 -28.83
N ASN A 28 0.55 -28.28 -28.58
CA ASN A 28 -0.45 -28.57 -29.60
C ASN A 28 -1.35 -27.34 -29.89
N LYS A 29 -0.75 -26.15 -30.07
CA LYS A 29 -1.51 -24.91 -30.32
C LYS A 29 -2.32 -24.93 -31.62
N GLU A 30 -1.81 -25.61 -32.64
CA GLU A 30 -2.48 -25.73 -33.94
C GLU A 30 -3.55 -26.84 -33.97
N ARG A 31 -3.70 -27.61 -32.89
CA ARG A 31 -4.63 -28.74 -32.77
C ARG A 31 -5.51 -28.62 -31.52
N PRO A 32 -6.44 -27.65 -31.50
CA PRO A 32 -7.30 -27.40 -30.35
C PRO A 32 -8.20 -28.59 -29.97
N GLU A 33 -8.46 -29.51 -30.91
CA GLU A 33 -9.21 -30.74 -30.69
C GLU A 33 -8.58 -31.68 -29.64
N LEU A 34 -7.27 -31.55 -29.40
CA LEU A 34 -6.54 -32.34 -28.41
C LEU A 34 -6.68 -31.81 -26.98
N LYS A 35 -7.35 -30.67 -26.76
CA LYS A 35 -7.66 -30.11 -25.43
C LYS A 35 -6.46 -29.98 -24.48
N CYS A 36 -5.33 -29.50 -25.03
CA CYS A 36 -4.11 -29.26 -24.27
C CYS A 36 -4.36 -28.36 -23.06
N ASP A 37 -4.95 -27.17 -23.28
CA ASP A 37 -5.28 -26.17 -22.25
C ASP A 37 -4.15 -25.93 -21.22
N GLY A 38 -2.88 -26.12 -21.61
CA GLY A 38 -1.72 -26.05 -20.71
C GLY A 38 -1.59 -27.21 -19.70
N LYS A 39 -2.56 -28.14 -19.65
CA LYS A 39 -2.61 -29.24 -18.67
C LYS A 39 -1.42 -30.20 -18.77
N CYS A 40 -0.96 -30.49 -19.99
CA CYS A 40 0.18 -31.38 -20.23
C CYS A 40 1.47 -30.81 -19.62
N ALA A 41 1.75 -29.53 -19.89
CA ALA A 41 2.90 -28.84 -19.32
C ALA A 41 2.77 -28.71 -17.79
N LEU A 42 1.58 -28.37 -17.29
CA LEU A 42 1.31 -28.28 -15.87
C LEU A 42 1.57 -29.61 -15.14
N SER A 43 1.07 -30.73 -15.67
CA SER A 43 1.30 -32.04 -15.02
C SER A 43 2.78 -32.41 -15.03
N GLN A 44 3.51 -32.06 -16.10
CA GLN A 44 4.94 -32.32 -16.21
C GLN A 44 5.74 -31.50 -15.18
N MET A 45 5.40 -30.22 -14.99
CA MET A 45 6.01 -29.35 -13.97
C MET A 45 5.73 -29.85 -12.54
N LEU A 46 4.50 -30.28 -12.25
CA LEU A 46 4.11 -30.77 -10.93
C LEU A 46 4.70 -32.15 -10.59
N SER A 47 4.97 -32.97 -11.61
CA SER A 47 5.54 -34.31 -11.43
C SER A 47 7.07 -34.30 -11.30
N GLN A 48 7.74 -33.23 -11.71
CA GLN A 48 9.19 -33.12 -11.61
C GLN A 48 9.62 -32.93 -10.15
N LYS A 49 10.32 -33.93 -9.63
CA LYS A 49 11.03 -33.81 -8.35
C LYS A 49 12.20 -32.84 -8.50
N ALA A 50 12.44 -32.06 -7.45
CA ALA A 50 13.41 -30.96 -7.40
C ALA A 50 14.86 -31.33 -7.79
N ASP A 51 15.20 -32.62 -7.84
CA ASP A 51 16.56 -33.13 -8.13
C ASP A 51 16.85 -33.32 -9.63
N ASN A 52 15.86 -33.20 -10.52
CA ASN A 52 16.13 -33.28 -11.95
C ASN A 52 16.49 -31.90 -12.51
N GLU A 53 17.79 -31.67 -12.64
CA GLU A 53 18.42 -30.45 -13.17
C GLU A 53 17.99 -30.10 -14.62
N LYS A 54 17.44 -31.07 -15.35
CA LYS A 54 16.84 -30.88 -16.68
C LYS A 54 15.36 -30.56 -16.52
N THR A 55 15.06 -29.31 -16.14
CA THR A 55 13.72 -28.78 -16.33
C THR A 55 13.52 -28.55 -17.85
N PRO A 56 12.59 -29.26 -18.51
CA PRO A 56 12.31 -29.06 -19.94
C PRO A 56 11.65 -27.70 -20.21
N ILE A 57 11.21 -27.02 -19.15
CA ILE A 57 10.49 -25.76 -19.23
C ILE A 57 11.29 -24.71 -18.47
N ASN A 58 11.86 -23.76 -19.22
CA ASN A 58 12.71 -22.70 -18.68
C ASN A 58 11.84 -21.69 -17.94
N LEU A 59 11.65 -21.94 -16.66
CA LEU A 59 10.81 -21.14 -15.78
C LEU A 59 11.65 -20.04 -15.15
N ASP A 60 12.35 -19.25 -15.98
CA ASP A 60 13.26 -18.18 -15.54
C ASP A 60 12.55 -17.18 -14.60
N LEU A 61 11.24 -16.98 -14.79
CA LEU A 61 10.38 -16.19 -13.89
C LEU A 61 10.32 -16.74 -12.45
N LEU A 62 10.42 -18.06 -12.26
CA LEU A 62 10.49 -18.71 -10.94
C LEU A 62 11.92 -18.99 -10.46
N LYS A 63 12.94 -18.73 -11.29
CA LYS A 63 14.34 -18.70 -10.83
C LYS A 63 14.65 -17.43 -10.05
N ASN A 64 13.93 -16.34 -10.31
CA ASN A 64 14.01 -15.15 -9.49
C ASN A 64 13.53 -15.51 -8.08
N GLU A 65 14.43 -15.42 -7.10
CA GLU A 65 14.08 -15.56 -5.71
C GLU A 65 13.14 -14.42 -5.32
N ILE A 66 11.85 -14.71 -5.23
CA ILE A 66 10.86 -13.74 -4.75
C ILE A 66 11.08 -13.60 -3.24
N VAL A 67 11.74 -12.51 -2.85
CA VAL A 67 11.89 -12.13 -1.43
C VAL A 67 10.55 -11.55 -0.97
N LEU A 68 9.74 -12.39 -0.34
CA LEU A 68 8.47 -11.97 0.25
C LEU A 68 8.74 -11.32 1.62
N PHE A 69 8.62 -10.00 1.70
CA PHE A 69 8.65 -9.28 2.98
C PHE A 69 7.23 -9.17 3.56
N ILE A 70 6.95 -9.93 4.62
CA ILE A 70 5.72 -9.81 5.40
C ILE A 70 6.04 -9.05 6.67
N GLY A 71 5.75 -7.74 6.67
CA GLY A 71 5.96 -6.85 7.80
C GLY A 71 4.65 -6.30 8.37
N SER A 72 4.66 -5.88 9.62
CA SER A 72 3.55 -5.16 10.24
C SER A 72 3.42 -3.75 9.67
N LEU A 73 2.19 -3.34 9.37
CA LEU A 73 1.90 -1.97 8.95
C LEU A 73 2.02 -1.03 10.16
N THR A 74 2.82 0.02 10.02
CA THR A 74 2.88 1.07 11.03
C THR A 74 1.61 1.90 10.96
N THR A 75 0.91 2.02 12.09
CA THR A 75 -0.26 2.91 12.21
C THR A 75 0.19 4.24 12.80
N TYR A 76 -0.37 5.34 12.29
CA TYR A 76 -0.08 6.69 12.76
C TYR A 76 -1.33 7.30 13.38
N GLN A 77 -1.17 7.98 14.52
CA GLN A 77 -2.21 8.81 15.10
C GLN A 77 -1.78 10.27 15.03
N PHE A 78 -2.60 11.09 14.37
CA PHE A 78 -2.40 12.54 14.32
C PHE A 78 -2.97 13.15 15.60
N VAL A 79 -2.10 13.77 16.40
CA VAL A 79 -2.54 14.55 17.57
C VAL A 79 -3.16 15.85 17.08
N GLN A 80 -4.43 16.09 17.41
CA GLN A 80 -5.05 17.39 17.15
C GLN A 80 -4.42 18.43 18.08
N GLN A 81 -3.82 19.47 17.49
CA GLN A 81 -3.33 20.60 18.25
C GLN A 81 -4.54 21.41 18.78
N PRO A 82 -4.52 21.84 20.05
CA PRO A 82 -5.58 22.70 20.56
C PRO A 82 -5.58 24.02 19.77
N ARG A 83 -6.72 24.33 19.14
CA ARG A 83 -6.92 25.60 18.46
C ARG A 83 -6.79 26.72 19.49
N LYS A 84 -5.79 27.58 19.36
CA LYS A 84 -5.69 28.80 20.18
C LYS A 84 -6.96 29.62 19.94
N VAL A 85 -7.78 29.78 20.97
CA VAL A 85 -8.94 30.66 20.94
C VAL A 85 -8.40 32.09 20.90
N VAL A 86 -8.51 32.75 19.76
CA VAL A 86 -8.20 34.17 19.64
C VAL A 86 -9.39 34.92 20.22
N HIS A 87 -9.21 35.52 21.39
CA HIS A 87 -10.21 36.41 21.96
C HIS A 87 -10.10 37.77 21.25
N ASN A 88 -11.14 38.15 20.51
CA ASN A 88 -11.30 39.49 19.97
C ASN A 88 -11.74 40.41 21.11
N VAL A 89 -10.79 40.96 21.87
CA VAL A 89 -11.11 41.98 22.88
C VAL A 89 -11.23 43.33 22.18
N LEU A 90 -12.45 43.85 22.08
CA LEU A 90 -12.67 45.21 21.58
C LEU A 90 -12.33 46.20 22.70
N TYR A 91 -11.31 47.04 22.48
CA TYR A 91 -10.96 48.12 23.39
C TYR A 91 -12.09 49.16 23.41
N ARG A 92 -12.67 49.41 24.59
CA ARG A 92 -13.64 50.48 24.81
C ARG A 92 -13.03 51.53 25.73
N VAL A 93 -12.97 52.77 25.26
CA VAL A 93 -12.64 53.94 26.10
C VAL A 93 -13.94 54.41 26.75
N LEU A 94 -14.04 54.24 28.07
CA LEU A 94 -15.16 54.74 28.89
C LEU A 94 -14.81 56.07 29.59
N TYR A 95 -13.74 56.73 29.15
CA TYR A 95 -13.35 58.02 29.70
C TYR A 95 -14.35 59.08 29.23
N ASP A 96 -15.08 59.64 30.18
CA ASP A 96 -15.90 60.82 29.99
C ASP A 96 -15.43 61.88 30.99
N PHE A 97 -14.91 62.99 30.46
CA PHE A 97 -14.44 64.09 31.29
C PHE A 97 -15.56 65.10 31.49
N HIS A 98 -16.09 65.16 32.71
CA HIS A 98 -16.93 66.26 33.12
C HIS A 98 -16.08 67.35 33.76
N PHE A 99 -15.97 68.48 33.06
CA PHE A 99 -15.39 69.69 33.61
C PHE A 99 -16.31 70.25 34.70
N PHE A 100 -15.84 70.18 35.95
CA PHE A 100 -16.44 70.92 37.05
C PHE A 100 -15.64 72.19 37.27
N GLU A 101 -16.23 73.31 36.90
CA GLU A 101 -15.66 74.63 37.11
C GLU A 101 -15.68 74.94 38.62
N ARG A 102 -14.57 74.62 39.30
CA ARG A 102 -14.40 74.99 40.71
C ARG A 102 -13.88 76.42 40.78
N ILE A 103 -14.68 77.32 41.35
CA ILE A 103 -14.28 78.71 41.66
C ILE A 103 -13.05 78.65 42.57
N LYS A 104 -11.87 78.90 42.01
CA LYS A 104 -10.61 78.96 42.76
C LYS A 104 -10.54 80.31 43.45
N HIS A 105 -10.70 80.31 44.77
CA HIS A 105 -10.51 81.50 45.58
C HIS A 105 -9.00 81.71 45.80
N PRO A 106 -8.48 82.95 45.73
CA PRO A 106 -7.09 83.23 45.99
C PRO A 106 -6.72 82.87 47.44
N PRO A 107 -5.48 82.43 47.69
CA PRO A 107 -5.01 82.17 49.04
C PRO A 107 -5.06 83.45 49.86
N LYS A 108 -5.54 83.34 51.10
CA LYS A 108 -5.48 84.44 52.06
C LYS A 108 -4.04 84.54 52.57
N ILE A 109 -3.49 85.74 52.50
CA ILE A 109 -2.19 86.12 53.10
C ILE A 109 -2.36 86.11 54.62
#